data_AF-K1RB71-F1
#
_entry.id   AF-K1RB71-F1
#
_cell.length_a   1.000
_cell.length_b   1.000
_cell.length_c   1.000
_cell.angle_alpha   90.00
_cell.angle_beta   90.00
_cell.angle_gamma   90.00
#
_symmetry.space_group_name_H-M   'P 1'
#
loop_
_entity.id
_entity.type
_entity.pdbx_description
1 polymer ?
#
loop_
_entity_poly.entity_id
_entity_poly.type
_entity_poly.pdbx_seq_one_letter_code
_entity_poly.pdbx_strand_id
1 'polypeptide(L)'
;MEVMMNGHGLEKGPVTAQMFGNAGREHMEKYGTKPEHFAKIAWKNHKHSTNNPYSQFQDEYSLEQIMNSPKIHDPLTKLQCCPTSDGSAAAILCSEEFVKKHNLQNQAVEIVSMEMGTDFPSTFKENSCMKMVGYDMAKEAANRAFANAGLSRDAVQVVELHDCFSCNELITYEALGLCEEGKAKDLIDSGNNTYGGKYVINPSGGLISKGHPLGATGLAQCAELCWQLRGMAGKRQVKGAKVGLQHNLGLGGAVVISIYRLGFPNARQQIQAVPASSSAAKDFKCNVIFEEIKENLDKDGPGWVKKMKGVFCFKVKGSGGKEGVWVVDAKNGNGSVKFGVDPKGDVTIIMSDDDMVNLMLGKLNPQQAFFQGKLKIQGNMGLAMKLREFQNRTKSKL
;
A
#
# COMPACT_ATOMS: atom_id res chain seq x y z
N MET A 1 17.13 -13.16 -31.17
CA MET A 1 16.76 -12.46 -32.43
C MET A 1 16.20 -13.43 -33.46
N GLU A 2 16.84 -14.59 -33.67
CA GLU A 2 16.35 -15.63 -34.60
C GLU A 2 14.88 -16.03 -34.38
N VAL A 3 14.46 -16.25 -33.13
CA VAL A 3 13.04 -16.52 -32.78
C VAL A 3 12.08 -15.43 -33.27
N MET A 4 12.44 -14.15 -33.13
CA MET A 4 11.60 -13.06 -33.64
C MET A 4 11.57 -13.02 -35.16
N MET A 5 12.74 -13.19 -35.80
CA MET A 5 12.85 -13.16 -37.25
C MET A 5 12.05 -14.29 -37.91
N ASN A 6 12.01 -15.46 -37.29
CA ASN A 6 11.29 -16.62 -37.81
C ASN A 6 9.77 -16.54 -37.61
N GLY A 7 9.29 -15.83 -36.57
CA GLY A 7 7.86 -15.68 -36.31
C GLY A 7 7.23 -14.44 -36.93
N HIS A 8 7.84 -13.27 -36.73
CA HIS A 8 7.19 -11.98 -36.99
C HIS A 8 8.10 -10.95 -37.67
N GLY A 9 9.35 -11.29 -37.97
CA GLY A 9 10.34 -10.39 -38.57
C GLY A 9 10.96 -9.41 -37.56
N LEU A 10 11.79 -8.50 -38.08
CA LEU A 10 12.38 -7.40 -37.31
C LEU A 10 12.02 -6.08 -37.99
N GLU A 11 11.45 -5.16 -37.23
CA GLU A 11 11.03 -3.85 -37.70
C GLU A 11 11.98 -2.74 -37.21
N LYS A 12 11.88 -1.56 -37.82
CA LYS A 12 12.57 -0.37 -37.34
C LYS A 12 11.88 0.16 -36.08
N GLY A 13 12.45 -0.12 -34.91
CA GLY A 13 11.92 0.36 -33.62
C GLY A 13 12.66 -0.26 -32.42
N PRO A 14 12.26 0.08 -31.18
CA PRO A 14 12.88 -0.49 -29.97
C PRO A 14 12.74 -2.01 -29.92
N VAL A 15 13.87 -2.73 -29.85
CA VAL A 15 13.90 -4.20 -29.93
C VAL A 15 13.12 -4.86 -28.78
N THR A 16 13.18 -4.32 -27.57
CA THR A 16 12.45 -4.86 -26.42
C THR A 16 10.94 -4.77 -26.61
N ALA A 17 10.42 -3.66 -27.15
CA ALA A 17 9.00 -3.54 -27.49
C ALA A 17 8.57 -4.57 -28.54
N GLN A 18 9.45 -4.89 -29.50
CA GLN A 18 9.21 -5.96 -30.48
C GLN A 18 9.17 -7.33 -29.82
N MET A 19 10.10 -7.63 -28.90
CA MET A 19 10.14 -8.91 -28.18
C MET A 19 8.82 -9.18 -27.42
N PHE A 20 8.37 -8.23 -26.61
CA PHE A 20 7.15 -8.40 -25.80
C PHE A 20 5.87 -8.21 -26.62
N GLY A 21 5.85 -7.33 -27.62
CA GLY A 21 4.70 -7.18 -28.52
C GLY A 21 4.45 -8.44 -29.33
N ASN A 22 5.50 -9.06 -29.87
CA ASN A 22 5.42 -10.35 -30.56
C ASN A 22 4.98 -11.49 -29.63
N ALA A 23 5.37 -11.49 -28.35
CA ALA A 23 4.82 -12.43 -27.37
C ALA A 23 3.31 -12.21 -27.15
N GLY A 24 2.86 -10.95 -27.16
CA GLY A 24 1.44 -10.60 -27.18
C GLY A 24 0.72 -11.13 -28.42
N ARG A 25 1.30 -10.94 -29.61
CA ARG A 25 0.75 -11.44 -30.89
C ARG A 25 0.62 -12.96 -30.90
N GLU A 26 1.64 -13.68 -30.44
CA GLU A 26 1.56 -15.14 -30.28
C GLU A 26 0.39 -15.55 -29.37
N HIS A 27 0.17 -14.83 -28.26
CA HIS A 27 -0.97 -15.09 -27.38
C HIS A 27 -2.32 -14.80 -28.06
N MET A 28 -2.39 -13.74 -28.88
CA MET A 28 -3.57 -13.45 -29.70
C MET A 28 -3.86 -14.58 -30.69
N GLU A 29 -2.83 -15.04 -31.41
CA GLU A 29 -2.92 -16.10 -32.42
C GLU A 29 -3.34 -17.45 -31.80
N LYS A 30 -2.78 -17.80 -30.63
CA LYS A 30 -3.07 -19.06 -29.94
C LYS A 30 -4.41 -19.07 -29.21
N TYR A 31 -4.75 -17.98 -28.53
CA TYR A 31 -5.82 -17.96 -27.53
C TYR A 31 -6.95 -16.99 -27.82
N GLY A 32 -6.91 -16.28 -28.95
CA GLY A 32 -7.95 -15.33 -29.34
C GLY A 32 -8.01 -14.10 -28.45
N THR A 33 -6.92 -13.80 -27.73
CA THR A 33 -6.79 -12.54 -26.99
C THR A 33 -6.85 -11.39 -27.97
N LYS A 34 -7.56 -10.34 -27.58
CA LYS A 34 -7.73 -9.13 -28.38
C LYS A 34 -6.83 -7.97 -27.91
N PRO A 35 -6.46 -7.01 -28.78
CA PRO A 35 -5.70 -5.81 -28.43
C PRO A 35 -6.24 -5.06 -27.21
N GLU A 36 -7.56 -5.02 -27.05
CA GLU A 36 -8.24 -4.32 -25.97
C GLU A 36 -7.89 -4.90 -24.59
N HIS A 37 -7.55 -6.18 -24.46
CA HIS A 37 -7.15 -6.75 -23.17
C HIS A 37 -5.79 -6.20 -22.72
N PHE A 38 -4.84 -6.01 -23.65
CA PHE A 38 -3.55 -5.38 -23.34
C PHE A 38 -3.75 -3.91 -22.95
N ALA A 39 -4.63 -3.18 -23.63
CA ALA A 39 -4.94 -1.81 -23.26
C ALA A 39 -5.66 -1.70 -21.90
N LYS A 40 -6.54 -2.65 -21.56
CA LYS A 40 -7.17 -2.72 -20.22
C LYS A 40 -6.15 -2.90 -19.09
N ILE A 41 -5.05 -3.63 -19.34
CA ILE A 41 -3.95 -3.74 -18.37
C ILE A 41 -3.30 -2.37 -18.12
N ALA A 42 -2.93 -1.65 -19.18
CA ALA A 42 -2.35 -0.32 -19.06
C ALA A 42 -3.32 0.66 -18.38
N TRP A 43 -4.61 0.59 -18.74
CA TRP A 43 -5.68 1.39 -18.10
C TRP A 43 -5.70 1.16 -16.59
N LYS A 44 -5.70 -0.11 -16.16
CA LYS A 44 -5.68 -0.49 -14.75
C LYS A 44 -4.42 0.03 -14.05
N ASN A 45 -3.24 -0.08 -14.66
CA ASN A 45 -1.98 0.41 -14.09
C ASN A 45 -1.97 1.94 -13.92
N HIS A 46 -2.37 2.72 -14.92
CA HIS A 46 -2.48 4.18 -14.81
C HIS A 46 -3.53 4.59 -13.77
N LYS A 47 -4.67 3.89 -13.71
CA LYS A 47 -5.68 4.15 -12.67
C LYS A 47 -5.13 3.90 -11.27
N HIS A 48 -4.36 2.83 -11.07
CA HIS A 48 -3.72 2.54 -9.78
C HIS A 48 -2.66 3.60 -9.42
N SER A 49 -1.93 4.11 -10.40
CA SER A 49 -0.81 5.03 -10.20
C SER A 49 -1.22 6.38 -9.61
N THR A 50 -2.46 6.83 -9.83
CA THR A 50 -3.05 8.04 -9.22
C THR A 50 -2.97 8.07 -7.69
N ASN A 51 -2.87 6.89 -7.06
CA ASN A 51 -2.77 6.73 -5.60
C ASN A 51 -1.31 6.59 -5.12
N ASN A 52 -0.34 6.64 -6.03
CA ASN A 52 1.07 6.45 -5.74
C ASN A 52 1.88 7.75 -5.92
N PRO A 53 2.28 8.43 -4.83
CA PRO A 53 3.07 9.66 -4.93
C PRO A 53 4.48 9.43 -5.48
N TYR A 54 4.96 8.18 -5.52
CA TYR A 54 6.26 7.82 -6.08
C TYR A 54 6.20 7.48 -7.58
N SER A 55 5.00 7.46 -8.18
CA SER A 55 4.85 7.12 -9.59
C SER A 55 5.23 8.29 -10.48
N GLN A 56 6.01 8.04 -11.55
CA GLN A 56 6.37 9.05 -12.55
C GLN A 56 5.12 9.64 -13.22
N PHE A 57 4.15 8.78 -13.58
CA PHE A 57 2.85 9.20 -14.08
C PHE A 57 1.76 8.91 -13.06
N GLN A 58 0.94 9.92 -12.76
CA GLN A 58 -0.17 9.87 -11.80
C GLN A 58 -1.50 10.30 -12.43
N ASP A 59 -1.55 10.38 -13.77
CA ASP A 59 -2.74 10.70 -14.54
C ASP A 59 -3.54 9.43 -14.83
N GLU A 60 -4.87 9.53 -14.73
CA GLU A 60 -5.77 8.50 -15.22
C GLU A 60 -6.07 8.73 -16.71
N TYR A 61 -6.04 7.67 -17.51
CA TYR A 61 -6.38 7.70 -18.93
C TYR A 61 -7.63 6.86 -19.19
N SER A 62 -8.43 7.25 -20.17
CA SER A 62 -9.49 6.37 -20.70
C SER A 62 -8.90 5.23 -21.52
N LEU A 63 -9.65 4.14 -21.67
CA LEU A 63 -9.24 3.02 -22.52
C LEU A 63 -9.02 3.47 -23.97
N GLU A 64 -9.87 4.39 -24.46
CA GLU A 64 -9.76 4.97 -25.80
C GLU A 64 -8.46 5.78 -25.97
N GLN A 65 -8.08 6.59 -24.97
CA GLN A 65 -6.82 7.35 -25.00
C GLN A 65 -5.62 6.41 -25.09
N ILE A 66 -5.65 5.27 -24.39
CA ILE A 66 -4.57 4.28 -24.43
C ILE A 66 -4.50 3.62 -25.82
N MET A 67 -5.63 3.17 -26.35
CA MET A 67 -5.74 2.53 -27.67
C MET A 67 -5.33 3.48 -28.81
N ASN A 68 -5.61 4.77 -28.69
CA ASN A 68 -5.30 5.79 -29.70
C ASN A 68 -3.95 6.49 -29.48
N SER A 69 -3.21 6.15 -28.42
CA SER A 69 -1.87 6.71 -28.20
C SER A 69 -0.88 6.20 -29.26
N PRO A 70 0.24 6.91 -29.52
CA PRO A 70 1.15 6.57 -30.62
C PRO A 70 1.56 5.10 -30.63
N LYS A 71 1.42 4.43 -31.78
CA LYS A 71 1.83 3.03 -31.94
C LYS A 71 3.36 2.91 -31.81
N ILE A 72 3.82 1.96 -31.01
CA ILE A 72 5.26 1.67 -30.84
C ILE A 72 5.64 0.41 -31.64
N HIS A 73 4.89 -0.65 -31.45
CA HIS A 73 4.98 -1.91 -32.20
C HIS A 73 3.69 -2.68 -31.94
N ASP A 74 3.17 -3.45 -32.89
CA ASP A 74 1.89 -4.14 -32.69
C ASP A 74 1.96 -5.18 -31.55
N PRO A 75 0.97 -5.26 -30.62
CA PRO A 75 -0.23 -4.43 -30.44
C PRO A 75 -0.06 -3.24 -29.47
N LEU A 76 1.18 -2.94 -29.09
CA LEU A 76 1.58 -1.93 -28.11
C LEU A 76 1.50 -0.49 -28.64
N THR A 77 0.80 0.33 -27.87
CA THR A 77 0.81 1.79 -27.97
C THR A 77 1.68 2.39 -26.87
N LYS A 78 2.04 3.68 -27.00
CA LYS A 78 2.97 4.36 -26.08
C LYS A 78 2.55 4.25 -24.62
N LEU A 79 1.26 4.37 -24.31
CA LEU A 79 0.75 4.28 -22.93
C LEU A 79 0.73 2.85 -22.36
N GLN A 80 1.07 1.84 -23.18
CA GLN A 80 1.23 0.44 -22.78
C GLN A 80 2.70 0.04 -22.54
N CYS A 81 3.64 0.98 -22.68
CA CYS A 81 5.07 0.78 -22.51
C CYS A 81 5.56 1.54 -21.28
N CYS A 82 6.42 0.93 -20.44
CA CYS A 82 7.03 1.65 -19.33
C CYS A 82 7.95 2.79 -19.82
N PRO A 83 7.96 3.96 -19.16
CA PRO A 83 8.94 4.99 -19.41
C PRO A 83 10.30 4.64 -18.79
N THR A 84 11.36 5.26 -19.29
CA THR A 84 12.65 5.30 -18.61
C THR A 84 12.59 6.27 -17.44
N SER A 85 13.20 5.89 -16.31
CA SER A 85 13.14 6.69 -15.08
C SER A 85 14.42 6.54 -14.28
N ASP A 86 14.78 7.60 -13.57
CA ASP A 86 15.82 7.57 -12.56
C ASP A 86 15.19 7.38 -11.18
N GLY A 87 15.80 6.52 -10.36
CA GLY A 87 15.29 6.22 -9.04
C GLY A 87 16.14 5.20 -8.28
N SER A 88 15.90 5.11 -6.98
CA SER A 88 16.54 4.14 -6.11
C SER A 88 15.52 3.55 -5.12
N ALA A 89 15.78 2.34 -4.66
CA ALA A 89 15.03 1.68 -3.61
C ALA A 89 16.00 0.80 -2.82
N ALA A 90 15.68 0.53 -1.55
CA ALA A 90 16.49 -0.31 -0.68
C ALA A 90 15.60 -1.13 0.25
N ALA A 91 16.10 -2.30 0.64
CA ALA A 91 15.49 -3.15 1.66
C ALA A 91 16.56 -3.55 2.68
N ILE A 92 16.17 -3.61 3.95
CA ILE A 92 17.02 -4.11 5.03
C ILE A 92 16.53 -5.51 5.39
N LEU A 93 17.39 -6.50 5.20
CA LEU A 93 17.13 -7.88 5.61
C LEU A 93 17.72 -8.14 6.99
N CYS A 94 16.94 -8.79 7.84
CA CYS A 94 17.33 -9.12 9.21
C CYS A 94 17.01 -10.60 9.48
N SER A 95 17.85 -11.26 10.29
CA SER A 95 17.51 -12.57 10.83
C SER A 95 16.38 -12.46 11.86
N GLU A 96 15.69 -13.57 12.12
CA GLU A 96 14.66 -13.63 13.16
C GLU A 96 15.23 -13.26 14.54
N GLU A 97 16.47 -13.68 14.84
CA GLU A 97 17.18 -13.33 16.07
C GLU A 97 17.35 -11.81 16.21
N PHE A 98 17.78 -11.13 15.15
CA PHE A 98 17.92 -9.68 15.14
C PHE A 98 16.56 -9.00 15.36
N VAL A 99 15.51 -9.47 14.67
CA VAL A 99 14.14 -8.94 14.83
C VAL A 99 13.66 -9.08 16.27
N LYS A 100 13.87 -10.24 16.91
CA LYS A 100 13.50 -10.49 18.30
C LYS A 100 14.31 -9.63 19.28
N LYS A 101 15.64 -9.59 19.11
CA LYS A 101 16.55 -8.80 19.95
C LYS A 101 16.23 -7.31 19.95
N HIS A 102 15.79 -6.77 18.80
CA HIS A 102 15.51 -5.35 18.62
C HIS A 102 14.01 -5.01 18.68
N ASN A 103 13.14 -5.93 19.07
CA ASN A 103 11.69 -5.74 19.18
C ASN A 103 11.00 -5.23 17.89
N LEU A 104 11.40 -5.77 16.73
CA LEU A 104 10.93 -5.33 15.40
C LEU A 104 9.81 -6.22 14.83
N GLN A 105 9.25 -7.14 15.61
CA GLN A 105 8.27 -8.14 15.18
C GLN A 105 7.04 -7.51 14.52
N ASN A 106 6.60 -6.34 14.99
CA ASN A 106 5.41 -5.64 14.51
C ASN A 106 5.50 -5.11 13.07
N GLN A 107 6.71 -4.97 12.53
CA GLN A 107 6.97 -4.45 11.19
C GLN A 107 7.70 -5.45 10.29
N ALA A 108 8.11 -6.59 10.83
CA ALA A 108 8.83 -7.61 10.09
C ALA A 108 7.92 -8.30 9.06
N VAL A 109 8.30 -8.18 7.80
CA VAL A 109 7.72 -8.92 6.67
C VAL A 109 8.70 -10.06 6.34
N GLU A 110 8.22 -11.28 6.45
CA GLU A 110 8.98 -12.50 6.16
C GLU A 110 8.97 -12.75 4.65
N ILE A 111 10.15 -13.03 4.09
CA ILE A 111 10.29 -13.67 2.78
C ILE A 111 10.09 -15.17 3.00
N VAL A 112 8.91 -15.68 2.66
CA VAL A 112 8.53 -17.08 2.88
C VAL A 112 9.21 -18.00 1.87
N SER A 113 9.38 -17.51 0.65
CA SER A 113 10.11 -18.19 -0.42
C SER A 113 10.67 -17.15 -1.39
N MET A 114 11.85 -17.42 -1.94
CA MET A 114 12.46 -16.62 -3.00
C MET A 114 13.18 -17.57 -3.96
N GLU A 115 12.74 -17.57 -5.22
CA GLU A 115 13.24 -18.48 -6.25
C GLU A 115 13.74 -17.70 -7.44
N MET A 116 14.96 -18.01 -7.87
CA MET A 116 15.51 -17.53 -9.14
C MET A 116 15.34 -18.62 -10.21
N GLY A 117 14.93 -18.21 -11.41
CA GLY A 117 14.94 -19.03 -12.62
C GLY A 117 15.76 -18.36 -13.72
N THR A 118 16.42 -19.16 -14.55
CA THR A 118 17.15 -18.70 -15.75
C THR A 118 16.63 -19.44 -16.96
N ASP A 119 17.11 -19.07 -18.16
CA ASP A 119 16.60 -19.59 -19.42
C ASP A 119 16.62 -21.12 -19.52
N PHE A 120 15.56 -21.64 -20.13
CA PHE A 120 15.45 -23.03 -20.53
C PHE A 120 15.79 -23.20 -22.02
N PRO A 121 16.08 -24.41 -22.51
CA PRO A 121 16.21 -24.66 -23.95
C PRO A 121 15.02 -24.16 -24.77
N SER A 122 13.83 -24.13 -24.16
CA SER A 122 12.58 -23.66 -24.78
C SER A 122 12.59 -22.17 -25.16
N THR A 123 13.38 -21.33 -24.47
CA THR A 123 13.64 -19.92 -24.83
C THR A 123 14.16 -19.82 -26.27
N PHE A 124 14.99 -20.77 -26.71
CA PHE A 124 15.74 -20.68 -27.97
C PHE A 124 15.23 -21.61 -29.06
N LYS A 125 14.66 -22.76 -28.68
CA LYS A 125 14.41 -23.87 -29.63
C LYS A 125 12.97 -24.02 -30.10
N GLU A 126 12.00 -23.45 -29.39
CA GLU A 126 10.58 -23.71 -29.66
C GLU A 126 9.89 -22.67 -30.55
N ASN A 127 10.65 -21.71 -31.10
CA ASN A 127 10.13 -20.65 -31.96
C ASN A 127 8.92 -19.91 -31.34
N SER A 128 8.94 -19.70 -30.02
CA SER A 128 7.89 -19.02 -29.26
C SER A 128 8.44 -17.72 -28.68
N CYS A 129 7.80 -16.60 -29.03
CA CYS A 129 8.12 -15.30 -28.47
C CYS A 129 7.73 -15.22 -26.99
N MET A 130 6.64 -15.84 -26.55
CA MET A 130 6.26 -15.95 -25.14
C MET A 130 7.35 -16.60 -24.30
N LYS A 131 7.91 -17.72 -24.78
CA LYS A 131 8.99 -18.43 -24.09
C LYS A 131 10.31 -17.67 -24.14
N MET A 132 10.61 -17.04 -25.28
CA MET A 132 11.78 -16.18 -25.45
C MET A 132 11.80 -14.99 -24.48
N VAL A 133 10.63 -14.45 -24.12
CA VAL A 133 10.52 -13.40 -23.09
C VAL A 133 10.36 -13.93 -21.66
N GLY A 134 10.55 -15.23 -21.43
CA GLY A 134 10.67 -15.80 -20.09
C GLY A 134 9.43 -16.42 -19.48
N TYR A 135 8.41 -16.78 -20.28
CA TYR A 135 7.20 -17.46 -19.76
C TYR A 135 7.54 -18.72 -18.95
N ASP A 136 8.35 -19.63 -19.50
CA ASP A 136 8.72 -20.88 -18.81
C ASP A 136 9.61 -20.61 -17.58
N MET A 137 10.48 -19.60 -17.64
CA MET A 137 11.26 -19.17 -16.48
C MET A 137 10.35 -18.77 -15.33
N ALA A 138 9.39 -17.88 -15.59
CA ALA A 138 8.45 -17.38 -14.60
C ALA A 138 7.56 -18.49 -14.05
N LYS A 139 7.08 -19.39 -14.92
CA LYS A 139 6.25 -20.54 -14.55
C LYS A 139 6.97 -21.49 -13.61
N GLU A 140 8.18 -21.91 -13.95
CA GLU A 140 8.95 -22.85 -13.13
C GLU A 140 9.42 -22.22 -11.81
N ALA A 141 9.85 -20.96 -11.83
CA ALA A 141 10.21 -20.24 -10.60
C ALA A 141 9.00 -20.04 -9.68
N ALA A 142 7.81 -19.74 -10.23
CA ALA A 142 6.59 -19.61 -9.45
C ALA A 142 6.16 -20.95 -8.85
N ASN A 143 6.22 -22.04 -9.63
CA ASN A 143 5.92 -23.39 -9.13
C ASN A 143 6.80 -23.75 -7.93
N ARG A 144 8.12 -23.53 -8.02
CA ARG A 144 9.03 -23.75 -6.89
C ARG A 144 8.70 -22.84 -5.71
N ALA A 145 8.43 -21.56 -5.95
CA ALA A 145 8.19 -20.60 -4.88
C ALA A 145 6.93 -20.95 -4.07
N PHE A 146 5.84 -21.33 -4.75
CA PHE A 146 4.60 -21.77 -4.09
C PHE A 146 4.78 -23.12 -3.38
N ALA A 147 5.53 -24.06 -3.97
CA ALA A 147 5.83 -25.34 -3.33
C ALA A 147 6.65 -25.15 -2.04
N ASN A 148 7.72 -24.35 -2.09
CA ASN A 148 8.58 -24.06 -0.94
C ASN A 148 7.87 -23.24 0.13
N ALA A 149 6.98 -22.33 -0.26
CA ALA A 149 6.14 -21.59 0.68
C ALA A 149 5.02 -22.45 1.31
N GLY A 150 4.68 -23.60 0.72
CA GLY A 150 3.54 -24.42 1.13
C GLY A 150 2.19 -23.70 0.98
N LEU A 151 2.07 -22.83 -0.03
CA LEU A 151 0.88 -21.99 -0.27
C LEU A 151 0.25 -22.29 -1.63
N SER A 152 -1.08 -22.16 -1.70
CA SER A 152 -1.79 -22.13 -2.99
C SER A 152 -1.72 -20.74 -3.61
N ARG A 153 -1.96 -20.65 -4.93
CA ARG A 153 -2.06 -19.36 -5.64
C ARG A 153 -3.23 -18.52 -5.11
N ASP A 154 -4.32 -19.15 -4.68
CA ASP A 154 -5.49 -18.50 -4.07
C ASP A 154 -5.19 -17.84 -2.73
N ALA A 155 -4.06 -18.17 -2.09
CA ALA A 155 -3.66 -17.52 -0.85
C ALA A 155 -3.14 -16.09 -1.08
N VAL A 156 -2.79 -15.71 -2.32
CA VAL A 156 -2.26 -14.39 -2.67
C VAL A 156 -3.39 -13.37 -2.84
N GLN A 157 -3.24 -12.18 -2.27
CA GLN A 157 -4.19 -11.08 -2.47
C GLN A 157 -3.59 -9.89 -3.24
N VAL A 158 -2.27 -9.69 -3.12
CA VAL A 158 -1.57 -8.55 -3.73
C VAL A 158 -0.36 -9.02 -4.50
N VAL A 159 -0.20 -8.50 -5.72
CA VAL A 159 0.88 -8.89 -6.63
C VAL A 159 1.58 -7.64 -7.12
N GLU A 160 2.91 -7.64 -7.12
CA GLU A 160 3.74 -6.70 -7.86
C GLU A 160 4.56 -7.49 -8.89
N LEU A 161 4.22 -7.35 -10.16
CA LEU A 161 4.84 -8.10 -11.26
C LEU A 161 5.52 -7.17 -12.26
N HIS A 162 6.32 -7.77 -13.15
CA HIS A 162 7.15 -7.04 -14.10
C HIS A 162 6.40 -6.64 -15.38
N ASP A 163 5.59 -5.59 -15.31
CA ASP A 163 4.81 -5.03 -16.43
C ASP A 163 5.62 -4.01 -17.27
N CYS A 164 6.79 -4.38 -17.77
CA CYS A 164 7.56 -3.50 -18.67
C CYS A 164 6.75 -3.10 -19.92
N PHE A 165 5.87 -4.01 -20.37
CA PHE A 165 4.85 -3.79 -21.38
C PHE A 165 3.57 -4.53 -20.96
N SER A 166 2.40 -4.03 -21.38
CA SER A 166 1.10 -4.67 -21.08
C SER A 166 1.03 -6.13 -21.54
N CYS A 167 1.69 -6.46 -22.66
CA CYS A 167 1.80 -7.82 -23.18
C CYS A 167 2.51 -8.76 -22.18
N ASN A 168 3.55 -8.27 -21.50
CA ASN A 168 4.28 -9.09 -20.53
C ASN A 168 3.43 -9.38 -19.29
N GLU A 169 2.70 -8.37 -18.80
CA GLU A 169 1.78 -8.56 -17.67
C GLU A 169 0.70 -9.60 -18.00
N LEU A 170 0.13 -9.57 -19.21
CA LEU A 170 -0.90 -10.52 -19.63
C LEU A 170 -0.43 -11.98 -19.55
N ILE A 171 0.70 -12.29 -20.21
CA ILE A 171 1.23 -13.66 -20.23
C ILE A 171 1.74 -14.09 -18.84
N THR A 172 2.17 -13.13 -18.02
CA THR A 172 2.63 -13.38 -16.65
C THR A 172 1.49 -13.84 -15.75
N TYR A 173 0.23 -13.41 -15.97
CA TYR A 173 -0.90 -13.92 -15.18
C TYR A 173 -1.02 -15.45 -15.25
N GLU A 174 -0.79 -16.01 -16.43
CA GLU A 174 -0.86 -17.44 -16.70
C GLU A 174 0.40 -18.15 -16.20
N ALA A 175 1.58 -17.56 -16.45
CA ALA A 175 2.85 -18.12 -15.98
C ALA A 175 2.90 -18.23 -14.44
N LEU A 176 2.40 -17.22 -13.71
CA LEU A 176 2.32 -17.25 -12.25
C LEU A 176 1.20 -18.17 -11.73
N GLY A 177 0.36 -18.72 -12.60
CA GLY A 177 -0.78 -19.56 -12.24
C GLY A 177 -1.90 -18.79 -11.54
N LEU A 178 -2.06 -17.49 -11.81
CA LEU A 178 -3.17 -16.68 -11.28
C LEU A 178 -4.47 -17.00 -12.02
N CYS A 179 -4.35 -17.44 -13.28
CA CYS A 179 -5.39 -18.02 -14.11
C CYS A 179 -4.81 -19.15 -14.96
N GLU A 180 -5.67 -19.95 -15.59
CA GLU A 180 -5.26 -21.00 -16.52
C GLU A 180 -4.68 -20.42 -17.82
N GLU A 181 -3.92 -21.23 -18.56
CA GLU A 181 -3.35 -20.84 -19.85
C GLU A 181 -4.43 -20.46 -20.87
N GLY A 182 -4.24 -19.34 -21.57
CA GLY A 182 -5.22 -18.75 -22.49
C GLY A 182 -6.42 -18.05 -21.83
N LYS A 183 -6.48 -18.00 -20.49
CA LYS A 183 -7.58 -17.42 -19.70
C LYS A 183 -7.25 -16.05 -19.08
N ALA A 184 -6.11 -15.45 -19.39
CA ALA A 184 -5.78 -14.10 -18.93
C ALA A 184 -6.86 -13.05 -19.31
N LYS A 185 -7.46 -13.18 -20.50
CA LYS A 185 -8.56 -12.30 -20.95
C LYS A 185 -9.77 -12.35 -20.01
N ASP A 186 -10.12 -13.52 -19.48
CA ASP A 186 -11.26 -13.70 -18.58
C ASP A 186 -10.97 -13.04 -17.21
N LEU A 187 -9.73 -13.16 -16.73
CA LEU A 187 -9.27 -12.48 -15.49
C LEU A 187 -9.30 -10.95 -15.63
N ILE A 188 -8.96 -10.42 -16.81
CA ILE A 188 -9.00 -8.98 -17.12
C ILE A 188 -10.46 -8.50 -17.22
N ASP A 189 -11.29 -9.18 -18.00
CA ASP A 189 -12.66 -8.78 -18.27
C ASP A 189 -13.55 -8.83 -17.02
N SER A 190 -13.28 -9.78 -16.12
CA SER A 190 -13.98 -9.86 -14.84
C SER A 190 -13.47 -8.87 -13.78
N GLY A 191 -12.43 -8.07 -14.10
CA GLY A 191 -11.80 -7.16 -13.14
C GLY A 191 -11.07 -7.87 -12.00
N ASN A 192 -10.64 -9.12 -12.18
CA ASN A 192 -9.99 -9.92 -11.14
C ASN A 192 -8.50 -9.57 -10.93
N ASN A 193 -7.99 -8.54 -11.61
CA ASN A 193 -6.64 -7.96 -11.44
C ASN A 193 -6.63 -6.58 -10.75
N THR A 194 -7.76 -6.09 -10.25
CA THR A 194 -7.86 -4.75 -9.62
C THR A 194 -8.60 -4.81 -8.27
N TYR A 195 -8.74 -3.66 -7.62
CA TYR A 195 -9.46 -3.52 -6.35
C TYR A 195 -10.90 -4.04 -6.47
N GLY A 196 -11.29 -4.92 -5.54
CA GLY A 196 -12.57 -5.61 -5.55
C GLY A 196 -12.55 -6.95 -6.30
N GLY A 197 -11.51 -7.21 -7.09
CA GLY A 197 -11.26 -8.49 -7.74
C GLY A 197 -10.55 -9.50 -6.86
N LYS A 198 -10.27 -10.68 -7.44
CA LYS A 198 -9.54 -11.78 -6.79
C LYS A 198 -8.12 -11.39 -6.36
N TYR A 199 -7.38 -10.74 -7.26
CA TYR A 199 -6.02 -10.25 -7.00
C TYR A 199 -5.97 -8.75 -7.26
N VAL A 200 -5.30 -7.99 -6.38
CA VAL A 200 -4.91 -6.62 -6.71
C VAL A 200 -3.50 -6.65 -7.28
N ILE A 201 -3.40 -6.50 -8.59
CA ILE A 201 -2.13 -6.59 -9.32
C ILE A 201 -1.61 -5.19 -9.62
N ASN A 202 -0.35 -4.96 -9.25
CA ASN A 202 0.37 -3.70 -9.35
C ASN A 202 -0.39 -2.54 -8.70
N PRO A 203 -0.74 -2.61 -7.39
CA PRO A 203 -1.41 -1.50 -6.70
C PRO A 203 -0.64 -0.19 -6.78
N SER A 204 0.67 -0.24 -7.01
CA SER A 204 1.52 0.94 -7.19
C SER A 204 1.36 1.65 -8.55
N GLY A 205 0.64 1.04 -9.49
CA GLY A 205 0.61 1.43 -10.90
C GLY A 205 1.64 0.75 -11.81
N GLY A 206 2.40 -0.22 -11.29
CA GLY A 206 3.33 -1.02 -12.10
C GLY A 206 4.45 -0.22 -12.76
N LEU A 207 5.31 -0.88 -13.52
CA LEU A 207 6.37 -0.25 -14.31
C LEU A 207 5.78 0.66 -15.40
N ILE A 208 4.60 0.34 -15.95
CA ILE A 208 3.92 1.15 -16.97
C ILE A 208 3.76 2.61 -16.51
N SER A 209 3.38 2.84 -15.26
CA SER A 209 3.13 4.20 -14.74
C SER A 209 4.20 4.68 -13.77
N LYS A 210 4.71 3.81 -12.88
CA LYS A 210 5.80 4.19 -11.95
C LYS A 210 7.06 4.58 -12.69
N GLY A 211 7.28 3.93 -13.83
CA GLY A 211 8.54 3.94 -14.53
C GLY A 211 9.51 2.87 -14.06
N HIS A 212 10.63 2.75 -14.79
CA HIS A 212 11.48 1.57 -14.73
C HIS A 212 12.97 1.89 -14.59
N PRO A 213 13.44 2.37 -13.41
CA PRO A 213 14.87 2.36 -13.10
C PRO A 213 15.30 0.91 -12.91
N LEU A 214 16.09 0.39 -13.86
CA LEU A 214 16.35 -1.05 -14.01
C LEU A 214 16.78 -1.71 -12.69
N GLY A 215 17.82 -1.17 -12.02
CA GLY A 215 18.33 -1.72 -10.77
C GLY A 215 17.43 -1.51 -9.54
N ALA A 216 16.53 -0.52 -9.56
CA ALA A 216 15.67 -0.20 -8.42
C ALA A 216 14.34 -0.96 -8.44
N THR A 217 13.92 -1.46 -9.60
CA THR A 217 12.55 -1.98 -9.81
C THR A 217 12.21 -3.14 -8.88
N GLY A 218 13.09 -4.14 -8.74
CA GLY A 218 12.86 -5.26 -7.84
C GLY A 218 12.72 -4.83 -6.37
N LEU A 219 13.51 -3.84 -5.95
CA LEU A 219 13.44 -3.30 -4.59
C LEU A 219 12.20 -2.43 -4.38
N ALA A 220 11.74 -1.70 -5.40
CA ALA A 220 10.50 -0.92 -5.35
C ALA A 220 9.25 -1.82 -5.27
N GLN A 221 9.23 -2.95 -5.98
CA GLN A 221 8.20 -3.98 -5.85
C GLN A 221 8.18 -4.56 -4.42
N CYS A 222 9.35 -4.91 -3.87
CA CYS A 222 9.50 -5.37 -2.49
C CYS A 222 8.99 -4.34 -1.47
N ALA A 223 9.30 -3.05 -1.67
CA ALA A 223 8.84 -1.97 -0.80
C ALA A 223 7.31 -1.85 -0.80
N GLU A 224 6.67 -1.88 -1.97
CA GLU A 224 5.21 -1.80 -2.07
C GLU A 224 4.55 -3.00 -1.36
N LEU A 225 5.00 -4.24 -1.61
CA LEU A 225 4.45 -5.42 -0.93
C LEU A 225 4.66 -5.36 0.58
N CYS A 226 5.81 -4.88 1.03
CA CYS A 226 6.07 -4.64 2.45
C CYS A 226 5.06 -3.63 3.04
N TRP A 227 4.82 -2.50 2.37
CA TRP A 227 3.83 -1.52 2.82
C TRP A 227 2.42 -2.09 2.84
N GLN A 228 2.03 -2.84 1.82
CA GLN A 228 0.71 -3.47 1.72
C GLN A 228 0.46 -4.42 2.89
N LEU A 229 1.39 -5.35 3.15
CA LEU A 229 1.30 -6.33 4.25
C LEU A 229 1.39 -5.64 5.62
N ARG A 230 2.18 -4.57 5.73
CA ARG A 230 2.25 -3.70 6.90
C ARG A 230 1.08 -2.74 7.01
N GLY A 231 0.06 -2.78 6.15
CA GLY A 231 -1.09 -1.86 6.25
C GLY A 231 -0.70 -0.38 6.19
N MET A 232 0.36 -0.06 5.46
CA MET A 232 0.99 1.26 5.34
C MET A 232 0.95 1.81 3.91
N ALA A 233 0.20 1.18 3.00
CA ALA A 233 0.15 1.58 1.59
C ALA A 233 -0.81 2.76 1.30
N GLY A 234 -1.40 3.36 2.34
CA GLY A 234 -2.24 4.56 2.22
C GLY A 234 -3.44 4.33 1.30
N LYS A 235 -3.63 5.20 0.31
CA LYS A 235 -4.73 5.09 -0.68
C LYS A 235 -4.67 3.83 -1.54
N ARG A 236 -3.50 3.19 -1.63
CA ARG A 236 -3.30 1.94 -2.39
C ARG A 236 -3.61 0.70 -1.58
N GLN A 237 -3.99 0.84 -0.31
CA GLN A 237 -4.08 -0.29 0.60
C GLN A 237 -5.09 -1.34 0.11
N VAL A 238 -4.57 -2.54 -0.10
CA VAL A 238 -5.37 -3.74 -0.36
C VAL A 238 -5.94 -4.22 0.98
N LYS A 239 -7.27 -4.25 1.08
CA LYS A 239 -7.97 -4.61 2.31
C LYS A 239 -7.69 -6.08 2.65
N GLY A 240 -7.14 -6.32 3.84
CA GLY A 240 -6.93 -7.67 4.35
C GLY A 240 -5.82 -8.47 3.64
N ALA A 241 -4.90 -7.81 2.94
CA ALA A 241 -3.75 -8.50 2.34
C ALA A 241 -2.92 -9.21 3.41
N LYS A 242 -2.68 -10.51 3.21
CA LYS A 242 -1.89 -11.37 4.11
C LYS A 242 -0.71 -12.00 3.40
N VAL A 243 -0.83 -12.25 2.11
CA VAL A 243 0.23 -12.82 1.27
C VAL A 243 0.42 -11.92 0.05
N GLY A 244 1.68 -11.53 -0.17
CA GLY A 244 2.12 -10.76 -1.33
C GLY A 244 2.99 -11.62 -2.25
N LEU A 245 2.84 -11.46 -3.56
CA LEU A 245 3.66 -12.11 -4.58
C LEU A 245 4.43 -11.07 -5.38
N GLN A 246 5.73 -11.28 -5.52
CA GLN A 246 6.60 -10.49 -6.38
C GLN A 246 7.03 -11.29 -7.59
N HIS A 247 7.02 -10.65 -8.77
CA HIS A 247 7.65 -11.13 -9.99
C HIS A 247 8.54 -10.04 -10.58
N ASN A 248 9.84 -10.33 -10.69
CA ASN A 248 10.81 -9.46 -11.34
C ASN A 248 11.58 -10.22 -12.42
N LEU A 249 11.67 -9.67 -13.61
CA LEU A 249 12.25 -10.32 -14.78
C LEU A 249 13.30 -9.42 -15.43
N GLY A 250 14.39 -10.02 -15.89
CA GLY A 250 15.34 -9.39 -16.80
C GLY A 250 15.67 -10.33 -17.95
N LEU A 251 15.62 -9.84 -19.19
CA LEU A 251 16.00 -10.62 -20.37
C LEU A 251 17.51 -10.83 -20.44
N GLY A 252 17.94 -11.98 -20.96
CA GLY A 252 19.35 -12.41 -20.93
C GLY A 252 19.57 -13.82 -20.37
N GLY A 253 18.79 -14.34 -19.42
CA GLY A 253 17.90 -13.65 -18.50
C GLY A 253 17.71 -14.40 -17.17
N ALA A 254 17.15 -13.68 -16.21
CA ALA A 254 16.77 -14.23 -14.91
C ALA A 254 15.41 -13.67 -14.47
N VAL A 255 14.63 -14.53 -13.82
CA VAL A 255 13.40 -14.15 -13.11
C VAL A 255 13.60 -14.43 -11.62
N VAL A 256 13.07 -13.54 -10.77
CA VAL A 256 12.98 -13.76 -9.33
C VAL A 256 11.52 -13.69 -8.92
N ILE A 257 11.05 -14.77 -8.31
CA ILE A 257 9.73 -14.85 -7.67
C ILE A 257 9.94 -14.81 -6.16
N SER A 258 9.17 -13.99 -5.45
CA SER A 258 9.24 -13.94 -3.98
C SER A 258 7.84 -13.89 -3.38
N ILE A 259 7.63 -14.62 -2.29
CA ILE A 259 6.36 -14.66 -1.56
C ILE A 259 6.59 -14.08 -0.17
N TYR A 260 5.73 -13.15 0.23
CA TYR A 260 5.85 -12.38 1.45
C TYR A 260 4.62 -12.54 2.35
N ARG A 261 4.82 -12.53 3.67
CA ARG A 261 3.76 -12.37 4.68
C ARG A 261 4.29 -11.64 5.91
N LEU A 262 3.42 -11.23 6.83
CA LEU A 262 3.90 -10.76 8.14
C LEU A 262 4.55 -11.92 8.89
N GLY A 263 5.80 -11.75 9.35
CA GLY A 263 6.51 -12.81 10.09
C GLY A 263 5.92 -13.05 11.49
N PHE A 264 5.33 -12.01 12.09
CA PHE A 264 4.70 -12.08 13.41
C PHE A 264 3.31 -11.42 13.38
N PRO A 265 2.29 -12.04 12.74
CA PRO A 265 0.98 -11.41 12.55
C PRO A 265 0.29 -11.03 13.88
N ASN A 266 0.54 -11.81 14.95
CA ASN A 266 -0.02 -11.58 16.28
C ASN A 266 0.68 -10.45 17.04
N ALA A 267 1.96 -10.18 16.75
CA ALA A 267 2.67 -9.03 17.35
C ALA A 267 2.04 -7.70 16.94
N ARG A 268 1.41 -7.67 15.76
CA ARG A 268 0.65 -6.52 15.31
C ARG A 268 -0.73 -6.43 15.94
N GLN A 269 -1.39 -7.56 16.26
CA GLN A 269 -2.64 -7.56 17.03
C GLN A 269 -2.43 -7.00 18.45
N GLN A 270 -1.27 -7.26 19.07
CA GLN A 270 -0.89 -6.63 20.34
C GLN A 270 -0.68 -5.12 20.24
N ILE A 271 -0.32 -4.60 19.05
CA ILE A 271 -0.17 -3.15 18.80
C ILE A 271 -1.45 -2.54 18.18
N GLN A 272 -2.39 -3.34 17.68
CA GLN A 272 -3.72 -2.87 17.24
C GLN A 272 -4.60 -2.35 18.40
N ALA A 273 -4.08 -2.33 19.63
CA ALA A 273 -4.57 -1.50 20.73
C ALA A 273 -4.01 -0.06 20.75
N VAL A 274 -3.33 0.42 19.70
CA VAL A 274 -2.89 1.82 19.58
C VAL A 274 -3.18 2.35 18.17
N PRO A 275 -4.14 3.29 17.99
CA PRO A 275 -4.47 3.87 16.69
C PRO A 275 -3.30 4.66 16.09
N ALA A 276 -3.24 4.71 14.75
CA ALA A 276 -2.22 5.31 13.88
C ALA A 276 -2.08 6.85 13.94
N SER A 277 -2.32 7.46 15.09
CA SER A 277 -2.46 8.91 15.26
C SER A 277 -1.32 9.56 16.05
N SER A 278 -0.28 8.82 16.45
CA SER A 278 0.71 9.32 17.43
C SER A 278 1.83 10.18 16.87
N SER A 279 2.17 10.13 15.58
CA SER A 279 3.28 10.94 15.03
C SER A 279 2.92 12.42 14.86
N ALA A 280 1.74 12.75 14.35
CA ALA A 280 1.27 14.13 14.19
C ALA A 280 0.78 14.76 15.51
N ALA A 281 0.38 13.95 16.49
CA ALA A 281 -0.01 14.44 17.81
C ALA A 281 1.21 15.01 18.57
N LYS A 282 2.40 14.39 18.41
CA LYS A 282 3.66 14.81 19.06
C LYS A 282 4.12 16.23 18.71
N ASP A 283 3.62 16.82 17.63
CA ASP A 283 3.92 18.20 17.24
C ASP A 283 3.24 19.24 18.17
N PHE A 284 2.30 18.82 19.02
CA PHE A 284 1.57 19.69 19.94
C PHE A 284 2.03 19.51 21.37
N LYS A 285 2.27 20.61 22.08
CA LYS A 285 2.69 20.61 23.49
C LYS A 285 1.64 19.92 24.37
N CYS A 286 0.36 20.07 24.06
CA CYS A 286 -0.71 19.47 24.82
C CYS A 286 -0.80 17.94 24.68
N ASN A 287 -0.04 17.31 23.77
CA ASN A 287 -0.11 15.86 23.56
C ASN A 287 0.20 15.06 24.83
N VAL A 288 1.16 15.52 25.65
CA VAL A 288 1.51 14.86 26.92
C VAL A 288 0.33 14.78 27.89
N ILE A 289 -0.58 15.77 27.86
CA ILE A 289 -1.79 15.76 28.67
C ILE A 289 -2.75 14.66 28.21
N PHE A 290 -2.91 14.50 26.89
CA PHE A 290 -3.79 13.48 26.34
C PHE A 290 -3.24 12.06 26.51
N GLU A 291 -1.91 11.90 26.51
CA GLU A 291 -1.25 10.66 26.89
C GLU A 291 -1.51 10.32 28.36
N GLU A 292 -1.43 11.30 29.27
CA GLU A 292 -1.74 11.10 30.69
C GLU A 292 -3.23 10.78 30.92
N ILE A 293 -4.14 11.45 30.23
CA ILE A 293 -5.59 11.13 30.27
C ILE A 293 -5.81 9.69 29.79
N LYS A 294 -5.11 9.26 28.74
CA LYS A 294 -5.18 7.88 28.25
C LYS A 294 -4.70 6.90 29.31
N GLU A 295 -3.54 7.13 29.93
CA GLU A 295 -3.04 6.28 31.02
C GLU A 295 -4.01 6.19 32.19
N ASN A 296 -4.69 7.29 32.53
CA ASN A 296 -5.67 7.32 33.61
C ASN A 296 -6.95 6.52 33.26
N LEU A 297 -7.39 6.57 32.00
CA LEU A 297 -8.49 5.73 31.51
C LEU A 297 -8.10 4.25 31.45
N ASP A 298 -6.87 3.93 31.08
CA ASP A 298 -6.38 2.55 31.08
C ASP A 298 -6.29 1.96 32.50
N LYS A 299 -6.05 2.80 33.52
CA LYS A 299 -6.00 2.41 34.95
C LYS A 299 -7.38 2.29 35.62
N ASP A 300 -8.30 3.21 35.34
CA ASP A 300 -9.63 3.29 36.00
C ASP A 300 -10.75 3.73 35.06
N GLY A 301 -10.83 3.11 33.89
CA GLY A 301 -11.81 3.42 32.85
C GLY A 301 -13.27 3.46 33.34
N PRO A 302 -13.76 2.42 34.05
CA PRO A 302 -15.12 2.40 34.59
C PRO A 302 -15.42 3.55 35.58
N GLY A 303 -14.45 3.92 36.43
CA GLY A 303 -14.60 5.05 37.34
C GLY A 303 -14.73 6.38 36.61
N TRP A 304 -13.91 6.58 35.57
CA TRP A 304 -13.98 7.74 34.69
C TRP A 304 -15.30 7.83 33.93
N VAL A 305 -15.76 6.74 33.33
CA VAL A 305 -17.04 6.69 32.59
C VAL A 305 -18.21 7.00 33.51
N LYS A 306 -18.24 6.45 34.72
CA LYS A 306 -19.30 6.71 35.71
C LYS A 306 -19.35 8.18 36.12
N LYS A 307 -18.20 8.85 36.22
CA LYS A 307 -18.09 10.26 36.65
C LYS A 307 -18.37 11.25 35.53
N MET A 308 -17.78 11.02 34.36
CA MET A 308 -17.80 11.96 33.25
C MET A 308 -19.06 11.83 32.39
N LYS A 309 -19.46 10.61 32.03
CA LYS A 309 -20.66 10.30 31.22
C LYS A 309 -20.78 11.12 29.94
N GLY A 310 -19.67 11.34 29.23
CA GLY A 310 -19.65 12.19 28.03
C GLY A 310 -18.43 11.97 27.15
N VAL A 311 -18.58 12.28 25.86
CA VAL A 311 -17.50 12.29 24.87
C VAL A 311 -17.05 13.74 24.64
N PHE A 312 -15.77 14.01 24.89
CA PHE A 312 -15.17 15.34 24.81
C PHE A 312 -14.27 15.44 23.57
N CYS A 313 -14.55 16.40 22.70
CA CYS A 313 -13.68 16.75 21.58
C CYS A 313 -12.84 17.98 21.92
N PHE A 314 -11.55 17.93 21.64
CA PHE A 314 -10.61 19.02 21.85
C PHE A 314 -9.99 19.38 20.50
N LYS A 315 -10.33 20.56 19.98
CA LYS A 315 -9.71 21.14 18.79
C LYS A 315 -8.65 22.14 19.23
N VAL A 316 -7.40 21.81 19.00
CA VAL A 316 -6.25 22.58 19.47
C VAL A 316 -5.55 23.22 18.28
N LYS A 317 -5.34 24.54 18.36
CA LYS A 317 -4.59 25.29 17.34
C LYS A 317 -3.11 25.36 17.71
N GLY A 318 -2.27 24.73 16.91
CA GLY A 318 -0.80 24.71 17.07
C GLY A 318 -0.11 25.85 16.31
N SER A 319 1.21 25.87 16.37
CA SER A 319 2.04 26.83 15.63
C SER A 319 1.96 26.60 14.11
N GLY A 320 2.11 27.67 13.33
CA GLY A 320 2.11 27.60 11.86
C GLY A 320 0.75 27.23 11.22
N GLY A 321 -0.37 27.39 11.95
CA GLY A 321 -1.71 27.12 11.43
C GLY A 321 -2.14 25.65 11.45
N LYS A 322 -1.34 24.76 12.08
CA LYS A 322 -1.72 23.36 12.29
C LYS A 322 -2.89 23.25 13.26
N GLU A 323 -3.83 22.34 12.99
CA GLU A 323 -4.92 22.00 13.91
C GLU A 323 -4.83 20.52 14.31
N GLY A 324 -4.91 20.26 15.62
CA GLY A 324 -4.94 18.93 16.20
C GLY A 324 -6.30 18.65 16.83
N VAL A 325 -6.82 17.44 16.66
CA VAL A 325 -8.13 17.05 17.22
C VAL A 325 -7.97 15.80 18.07
N TRP A 326 -8.31 15.91 19.36
CA TRP A 326 -8.41 14.78 20.28
C TRP A 326 -9.87 14.51 20.63
N VAL A 327 -10.23 13.23 20.72
CA VAL A 327 -11.53 12.78 21.21
C VAL A 327 -11.30 11.89 22.40
N VAL A 328 -11.80 12.34 23.56
CA VAL A 328 -11.78 11.61 24.82
C VAL A 328 -13.18 11.06 25.05
N ASP A 329 -13.36 9.76 24.81
CA ASP A 329 -14.57 9.06 25.18
C ASP A 329 -14.51 8.70 26.66
N ALA A 330 -15.32 9.36 27.48
CA ALA A 330 -15.53 9.01 28.88
C ALA A 330 -17.02 8.71 29.14
N LYS A 331 -17.64 8.01 28.17
CA LYS A 331 -19.06 7.63 28.17
C LYS A 331 -19.26 6.13 27.91
N ASN A 332 -18.44 5.53 27.04
CA ASN A 332 -18.64 4.17 26.57
C ASN A 332 -17.51 3.23 27.01
N GLY A 333 -17.84 1.97 27.33
CA GLY A 333 -16.86 0.94 27.68
C GLY A 333 -15.96 1.35 28.86
N ASN A 334 -14.65 1.20 28.69
CA ASN A 334 -13.63 1.67 29.64
C ASN A 334 -13.11 3.09 29.30
N GLY A 335 -13.75 3.78 28.35
CA GLY A 335 -13.28 5.04 27.79
C GLY A 335 -12.08 4.89 26.86
N SER A 336 -11.75 5.95 26.13
CA SER A 336 -10.60 5.98 25.22
C SER A 336 -10.16 7.40 24.86
N VAL A 337 -8.92 7.56 24.42
CA VAL A 337 -8.41 8.80 23.81
C VAL A 337 -7.96 8.49 22.38
N LYS A 338 -8.41 9.30 21.41
CA LYS A 338 -8.05 9.18 19.99
C LYS A 338 -7.62 10.53 19.43
N PHE A 339 -6.61 10.55 18.57
CA PHE A 339 -6.17 11.75 17.84
C PHE A 339 -6.52 11.64 16.35
N GLY A 340 -6.75 12.76 15.68
CA GLY A 340 -6.94 12.83 14.22
C GLY A 340 -8.23 12.20 13.71
N VAL A 341 -9.23 12.06 14.58
CA VAL A 341 -10.57 11.55 14.23
C VAL A 341 -11.58 12.69 14.15
N ASP A 342 -12.65 12.50 13.38
CA ASP A 342 -13.75 13.47 13.22
C ASP A 342 -14.30 13.89 14.61
N PRO A 343 -14.39 15.20 14.92
CA PRO A 343 -14.87 15.74 16.19
C PRO A 343 -16.38 15.50 16.39
N LYS A 344 -16.77 14.23 16.57
CA LYS A 344 -18.10 13.83 17.00
C LYS A 344 -18.05 13.53 18.49
N GLY A 345 -18.59 14.44 19.30
CA GLY A 345 -18.67 14.32 20.75
C GLY A 345 -19.82 15.15 21.31
N ASP A 346 -20.15 14.89 22.58
CA ASP A 346 -21.23 15.59 23.28
C ASP A 346 -20.85 17.06 23.56
N VAL A 347 -19.55 17.37 23.61
CA VAL A 347 -19.00 18.72 23.78
C VAL A 347 -17.69 18.88 23.01
N THR A 348 -17.48 20.05 22.40
CA THR A 348 -16.24 20.44 21.73
C THR A 348 -15.62 21.65 22.40
N ILE A 349 -14.36 21.53 22.79
CA ILE A 349 -13.50 22.55 23.39
C ILE A 349 -12.49 23.01 22.35
N ILE A 350 -12.41 24.31 22.10
CA ILE A 350 -11.55 24.90 21.08
C ILE A 350 -10.66 25.96 21.72
N MET A 351 -9.34 25.80 21.62
CA MET A 351 -8.35 26.76 22.14
C MET A 351 -6.96 26.58 21.50
N SER A 352 -6.01 27.44 21.84
CA SER A 352 -4.61 27.30 21.39
C SER A 352 -3.90 26.18 22.16
N ASP A 353 -2.80 25.66 21.59
CA ASP A 353 -1.95 24.64 22.22
C ASP A 353 -1.38 25.12 23.57
N ASP A 354 -0.88 26.36 23.62
CA ASP A 354 -0.36 26.96 24.85
C ASP A 354 -1.45 27.18 25.91
N ASP A 355 -2.63 27.66 25.51
CA ASP A 355 -3.75 27.85 26.44
C ASP A 355 -4.28 26.52 26.95
N MET A 356 -4.30 25.46 26.13
CA MET A 356 -4.68 24.11 26.55
C MET A 356 -3.76 23.59 27.65
N VAL A 357 -2.44 23.74 27.47
CA VAL A 357 -1.46 23.35 28.48
C VAL A 357 -1.65 24.14 29.77
N ASN A 358 -1.77 25.47 29.68
CA ASN A 358 -1.98 26.31 30.86
C ASN A 358 -3.30 26.00 31.57
N LEU A 359 -4.37 25.70 30.83
CA LEU A 359 -5.66 25.31 31.38
C LEU A 359 -5.52 24.00 32.15
N MET A 360 -4.92 22.97 31.56
CA MET A 360 -4.84 21.64 32.17
C MET A 360 -3.88 21.59 33.36
N LEU A 361 -2.84 22.44 33.39
CA LEU A 361 -1.98 22.65 34.55
C LEU A 361 -2.63 23.51 35.66
N GLY A 362 -3.83 24.05 35.42
CA GLY A 362 -4.52 24.94 36.36
C GLY A 362 -3.94 26.35 36.44
N LYS A 363 -3.02 26.73 35.54
CA LYS A 363 -2.44 28.07 35.43
C LYS A 363 -3.39 29.06 34.74
N LEU A 364 -4.34 28.55 33.96
CA LEU A 364 -5.40 29.33 33.32
C LEU A 364 -6.77 28.89 33.87
N ASN A 365 -7.57 29.84 34.36
CA ASN A 365 -8.90 29.55 34.86
C ASN A 365 -9.89 29.38 33.67
N PRO A 366 -10.69 28.28 33.63
CA PRO A 366 -11.60 28.03 32.51
C PRO A 366 -12.67 29.11 32.27
N GLN A 367 -13.19 29.74 33.33
CA GLN A 367 -14.20 30.79 33.19
C GLN A 367 -13.57 32.06 32.61
N GLN A 368 -12.39 32.44 33.11
CA GLN A 368 -11.65 33.59 32.57
C GLN A 368 -11.25 33.36 31.11
N ALA A 369 -10.77 32.16 30.77
CA ALA A 369 -10.41 31.81 29.39
C ALA A 369 -11.61 31.92 28.43
N PHE A 370 -12.81 31.53 28.89
CA PHE A 370 -14.03 31.63 28.10
C PHE A 370 -14.42 33.10 27.86
N PHE A 371 -14.44 33.93 28.90
CA PHE A 371 -14.76 35.36 28.76
C PHE A 371 -13.72 36.15 27.95
N GLN A 372 -12.45 35.74 28.00
CA GLN A 372 -11.38 36.33 27.18
C GLN A 372 -11.37 35.83 25.72
N GLY A 373 -12.29 34.93 25.34
CA GLY A 373 -12.35 34.34 24.01
C GLY A 373 -11.25 33.32 23.69
N LYS A 374 -10.41 32.96 24.67
CA LYS A 374 -9.33 31.95 24.53
C LYS A 374 -9.86 30.52 24.57
N LEU A 375 -10.98 30.30 25.22
CA LEU A 375 -11.70 29.04 25.27
C LEU A 375 -13.07 29.20 24.60
N LYS A 376 -13.30 28.47 23.52
CA LYS A 376 -14.62 28.37 22.89
C LYS A 376 -15.20 26.98 23.12
N ILE A 377 -16.47 26.92 23.53
CA ILE A 377 -17.20 25.68 23.80
C ILE A 377 -18.37 25.57 22.83
N GLN A 378 -18.57 24.38 22.28
CA GLN A 378 -19.73 24.01 21.46
C GLN A 378 -20.34 22.72 22.02
N GLY A 379 -21.67 22.59 21.98
CA GLY A 379 -22.37 21.40 22.50
C GLY A 379 -22.75 21.52 23.99
N ASN A 380 -22.70 20.41 24.71
CA ASN A 380 -23.24 20.30 26.07
C ASN A 380 -22.40 21.07 27.10
N MET A 381 -22.93 22.21 27.56
CA MET A 381 -22.25 23.08 28.53
C MET A 381 -22.08 22.43 29.92
N GLY A 382 -22.99 21.55 30.33
CA GLY A 382 -22.89 20.81 31.59
C GLY A 382 -21.69 19.85 31.60
N LEU A 383 -21.39 19.24 30.46
CA LEU A 383 -20.17 18.45 30.30
C LEU A 383 -18.93 19.34 30.28
N ALA A 384 -18.97 20.52 29.64
CA ALA A 384 -17.84 21.44 29.63
C ALA A 384 -17.39 21.86 31.05
N MET A 385 -18.32 21.98 32.00
CA MET A 385 -18.01 22.28 33.40
C MET A 385 -17.22 21.16 34.10
N LYS A 386 -17.32 19.92 33.62
CA LYS A 386 -16.52 18.78 34.12
C LYS A 386 -15.08 18.81 33.62
N LEU A 387 -14.69 19.79 32.79
CA LEU A 387 -13.30 19.92 32.34
C LEU A 387 -12.29 20.03 33.50
N ARG A 388 -12.72 20.59 34.64
CA ARG A 388 -11.90 20.66 35.86
C ARG A 388 -11.52 19.29 36.43
N GLU A 389 -12.29 18.24 36.13
CA GLU A 389 -11.98 16.88 36.56
C GLU A 389 -10.74 16.32 35.85
N PHE A 390 -10.46 16.79 34.63
CA PHE A 390 -9.20 16.48 33.96
C PHE A 390 -8.01 17.19 34.63
N GLN A 391 -8.18 18.41 35.15
CA GLN A 391 -7.11 19.19 35.83
C GLN A 391 -6.66 18.60 37.17
N ASN A 392 -7.58 17.98 37.92
CA ASN A 392 -7.32 17.52 39.28
C ASN A 392 -6.39 16.29 39.37
N ARG A 393 -6.10 15.63 38.24
CA ARG A 393 -5.32 14.38 38.20
C ARG A 393 -4.06 14.43 37.32
N THR A 394 -3.90 15.46 36.49
CA THR A 394 -2.67 15.76 35.70
C THR A 394 -1.54 16.39 36.52
N LYS A 395 -1.81 16.81 37.76
CA LYS A 395 -0.80 17.42 38.66
C LYS A 395 0.20 16.43 39.25
N SER A 396 0.05 15.12 38.99
CA SER A 396 0.81 14.10 39.71
C SER A 396 2.19 13.80 39.11
N LYS A 397 2.50 14.18 37.87
CA LYS A 397 3.74 13.76 37.18
C LYS A 397 4.35 14.76 36.18
N LEU A 398 3.94 16.03 36.18
CA LEU A 398 4.51 17.09 35.34
C LEU A 398 5.30 18.12 36.15
#